data_AF-X1KX89-F1
#
_entry.id   AF-X1KX89-F1
#
_cell.length_a   1.000
_cell.length_b   1.000
_cell.length_c   1.000
_cell.angle_alpha   90.00
_cell.angle_beta   90.00
_cell.angle_gamma   90.00
#
_symmetry.space_group_name_H-M   'P 1'
#
loop_
_entity.id
_entity.type
_entity.pdbx_description
1 polymer ?
#
loop_
_entity_poly.entity_id
_entity_poly.type
_entity_poly.pdbx_seq_one_letter_code
_entity_poly.pdbx_strand_id
1 'polypeptide(L)'
;GIEKGIEKYSKILMPILILLLLVLIIRSVTLPGAGAGLAFYLKPDFSKLSAEGILAALGQAFFSLSLGMGCMITYGSYLKKDQDIPANSYWIAGADTGIALLAGLAIFPAVFAFGLEPGAGPGLTFITVPAVFASMGAIGHFFGILFFILLTVAAITSAISLLEVVCAYFIDEVKWNRKKAAWIMGIIIFLLGVPSSLGQGVWSSIDLNPYEINIFVEEATSTLLIRNNKIISLDDSETAFINK
;
A
#
# COMPACT_ATOMS: atom_id res chain seq x y z
N GLY A 1 22.95 -0.69 4.04
CA GLY A 1 22.40 -0.99 2.71
C GLY A 1 21.21 -1.91 2.88
N ILE A 2 20.24 -1.82 1.96
CA ILE A 2 18.93 -2.51 1.97
C ILE A 2 19.05 -3.98 2.39
N GLU A 3 20.01 -4.70 1.80
CA GLU A 3 20.28 -6.14 2.00
C GLU A 3 20.67 -6.53 3.44
N LYS A 4 21.43 -5.70 4.17
CA LYS A 4 21.95 -6.05 5.51
C LYS A 4 21.01 -5.69 6.66
N GLY A 5 20.02 -4.83 6.43
CA GLY A 5 19.10 -4.36 7.47
C GLY A 5 17.71 -4.94 7.30
N ILE A 6 17.03 -4.55 6.22
CA ILE A 6 15.59 -4.71 6.05
C ILE A 6 15.23 -6.18 5.85
N GLU A 7 15.96 -6.87 4.98
CA GLU A 7 15.65 -8.24 4.58
C GLU A 7 15.65 -9.24 5.76
N LYS A 8 16.59 -9.07 6.71
CA LYS A 8 16.72 -9.95 7.87
C LYS A 8 15.53 -9.83 8.82
N TYR A 9 15.07 -8.60 9.09
CA TYR A 9 13.94 -8.38 9.98
C TYR A 9 12.61 -8.73 9.30
N SER A 10 12.43 -8.37 8.03
CA SER A 10 11.22 -8.70 7.27
C SER A 10 10.94 -10.21 7.23
N LYS A 11 11.98 -11.05 7.11
CA LYS A 11 11.85 -12.53 7.14
C LYS A 11 11.21 -13.09 8.41
N ILE A 12 11.34 -12.39 9.55
CA ILE A 12 10.77 -12.81 10.83
C ILE A 12 9.46 -12.07 11.10
N LEU A 13 9.42 -10.77 10.83
CA LEU A 13 8.28 -9.92 11.18
C LEU A 13 7.05 -10.17 10.29
N MET A 14 7.24 -10.49 9.01
CA MET A 14 6.13 -10.76 8.08
C MET A 14 5.33 -12.01 8.47
N PRO A 15 5.94 -13.18 8.77
CA PRO A 15 5.20 -14.32 9.29
C PRO A 15 4.43 -14.02 10.58
N ILE A 16 5.01 -13.25 11.52
CA ILE A 16 4.33 -12.88 12.76
C ILE A 16 3.13 -11.98 12.46
N LEU A 17 3.27 -11.02 11.54
CA LEU A 17 2.16 -10.14 11.14
C LEU A 17 1.01 -10.95 10.52
N ILE A 18 1.30 -11.95 9.69
CA ILE A 18 0.31 -12.86 9.13
C ILE A 18 -0.40 -13.65 10.24
N LEU A 19 0.34 -14.16 11.23
CA LEU A 19 -0.28 -14.88 12.35
C LEU A 19 -1.22 -13.98 13.16
N LEU A 20 -0.83 -12.73 13.42
CA LEU A 20 -1.71 -11.77 14.08
C LEU A 20 -2.93 -11.42 13.24
N LEU A 21 -2.76 -11.31 11.92
CA LEU A 21 -3.87 -11.10 11.01
C LEU A 21 -4.88 -12.25 11.08
N LEU A 22 -4.39 -13.50 11.17
CA LEU A 22 -5.28 -14.67 11.37
C LEU A 22 -6.01 -14.62 12.71
N VAL A 23 -5.34 -14.24 13.81
CA VAL A 23 -5.99 -14.03 15.11
C VAL A 23 -7.08 -12.96 15.01
N LEU A 24 -6.79 -11.86 14.31
CA LEU A 24 -7.72 -10.77 14.08
C LEU A 24 -8.93 -11.22 13.25
N ILE A 25 -8.73 -12.00 12.19
CA ILE A 25 -9.81 -12.60 11.39
C ILE A 25 -10.69 -13.50 12.25
N ILE A 26 -10.09 -14.44 13.00
CA ILE A 26 -10.84 -15.35 13.87
C ILE A 26 -11.70 -14.56 14.85
N ARG A 27 -11.13 -13.51 15.47
CA ARG A 27 -11.91 -12.66 16.37
C ARG A 27 -13.02 -11.92 15.63
N SER A 28 -12.71 -11.31 14.49
CA SER A 28 -13.63 -10.52 13.67
C SER A 28 -14.85 -11.32 13.23
N VAL A 29 -14.65 -12.54 12.71
CA VAL A 29 -15.75 -13.40 12.22
C VAL A 29 -16.57 -14.05 13.34
N THR A 30 -16.04 -14.10 14.57
CA THR A 30 -16.76 -14.64 15.74
C THR A 30 -17.53 -13.57 16.52
N LEU A 31 -17.44 -12.31 16.11
CA LEU A 31 -18.24 -11.24 16.73
C LEU A 31 -19.73 -11.39 16.39
N PRO A 32 -20.65 -11.06 17.33
CA PRO A 32 -22.07 -10.97 17.03
C PRO A 32 -22.32 -9.98 15.89
N GLY A 33 -23.07 -10.38 14.86
CA GLY A 33 -23.38 -9.53 13.69
C GLY A 33 -22.34 -9.58 12.56
N ALA A 34 -21.21 -10.27 12.74
CA ALA A 34 -20.14 -10.40 11.74
C ALA A 34 -20.59 -11.01 10.40
N GLY A 35 -21.65 -11.82 10.41
CA GLY A 35 -22.20 -12.45 9.21
C GLY A 35 -22.64 -11.46 8.13
N ALA A 36 -23.13 -10.27 8.51
CA ALA A 36 -23.48 -9.23 7.55
C ALA A 36 -22.23 -8.66 6.84
N GLY A 37 -21.13 -8.50 7.57
CA GLY A 37 -19.86 -8.06 6.99
C GLY A 37 -19.19 -9.12 6.13
N LEU A 38 -19.32 -10.41 6.48
CA LEU A 38 -18.90 -11.51 5.61
C LEU A 38 -19.69 -11.52 4.30
N ALA A 39 -21.01 -11.33 4.36
CA ALA A 39 -21.85 -11.23 3.17
C ALA A 39 -21.49 -10.00 2.33
N PHE A 40 -21.24 -8.85 2.96
CA PHE A 40 -20.77 -7.65 2.27
C PHE A 40 -19.46 -7.88 1.53
N TYR A 41 -18.52 -8.61 2.13
CA TYR A 41 -17.19 -8.80 1.57
C TYR A 41 -17.10 -9.91 0.52
N LEU A 42 -17.76 -11.05 0.76
CA LEU A 42 -17.60 -12.27 -0.05
C LEU A 42 -18.72 -12.50 -1.06
N LYS A 43 -19.84 -11.78 -0.97
CA LYS A 43 -20.95 -11.92 -1.93
C LYS A 43 -20.79 -10.88 -3.03
N PRO A 44 -20.29 -11.26 -4.22
CA PRO A 44 -20.13 -10.31 -5.32
C PRO A 44 -21.50 -9.80 -5.78
N ASP A 45 -21.58 -8.49 -6.02
CA ASP A 45 -22.73 -7.81 -6.60
C ASP A 45 -22.31 -7.13 -7.90
N PHE A 46 -22.51 -7.83 -9.03
CA PHE A 46 -22.13 -7.33 -10.34
C PHE A 46 -22.96 -6.11 -10.78
N SER A 47 -24.10 -5.83 -10.13
CA SER A 47 -24.85 -4.60 -10.42
C SER A 47 -24.08 -3.33 -9.99
N LYS A 48 -23.11 -3.47 -9.08
CA LYS A 48 -22.24 -2.38 -8.60
C LYS A 48 -20.96 -2.24 -9.40
N LEU A 49 -20.74 -3.09 -10.41
CA LEU A 49 -19.56 -3.01 -11.26
C LEU A 49 -19.77 -1.92 -12.32
N SER A 50 -19.17 -0.76 -12.11
CA SER A 50 -19.12 0.33 -13.10
C SER A 50 -17.75 0.44 -13.76
N ALA A 51 -17.68 1.20 -14.87
CA ALA A 51 -16.41 1.49 -15.53
C ALA A 51 -15.44 2.24 -14.60
N GLU A 52 -15.95 3.18 -13.80
CA GLU A 52 -15.21 3.91 -12.77
C GLU A 52 -14.72 2.95 -11.67
N GLY A 53 -15.56 2.00 -11.26
CA GLY A 53 -15.17 0.98 -10.27
C GLY A 53 -14.05 0.06 -10.76
N ILE A 54 -14.07 -0.32 -12.04
CA ILE A 54 -12.99 -1.09 -12.68
C ILE A 54 -11.70 -0.27 -12.70
N LEU A 55 -11.78 1.02 -13.06
CA LEU A 55 -10.61 1.89 -13.11
C LEU A 55 -10.01 2.11 -11.71
N ALA A 56 -10.85 2.30 -10.68
CA ALA A 56 -10.41 2.40 -9.30
C ALA A 56 -9.72 1.10 -8.82
N ALA A 57 -10.28 -0.06 -9.16
CA ALA A 57 -9.69 -1.36 -8.83
C ALA A 57 -8.33 -1.58 -9.51
N LEU A 58 -8.18 -1.17 -10.78
CA LEU A 58 -6.91 -1.21 -11.50
C LEU A 58 -5.88 -0.26 -10.86
N GLY A 59 -6.29 0.95 -10.49
CA GLY A 59 -5.44 1.90 -9.76
C GLY A 59 -4.93 1.31 -8.45
N GLN A 60 -5.82 0.67 -7.68
CA GLN A 60 -5.46 0.00 -6.44
C GLN A 60 -4.51 -1.18 -6.65
N ALA A 61 -4.70 -1.98 -7.71
CA ALA A 61 -3.80 -3.08 -8.04
C ALA A 61 -2.38 -2.57 -8.37
N PHE A 62 -2.27 -1.48 -9.13
CA PHE A 62 -0.98 -0.86 -9.44
C PHE A 62 -0.32 -0.28 -8.20
N PHE A 63 -1.09 0.38 -7.32
CA PHE A 63 -0.60 0.91 -6.06
C PHE A 63 -0.09 -0.20 -5.14
N SER A 64 -0.90 -1.24 -4.91
CA SER A 64 -0.56 -2.38 -4.03
C SER A 64 0.72 -3.09 -4.48
N LEU A 65 0.86 -3.32 -5.78
CA LEU A 65 2.03 -3.96 -6.37
C LEU A 65 3.19 -3.00 -6.65
N SER A 66 3.08 -1.72 -6.28
CA SER A 66 4.11 -0.69 -6.54
C SER A 66 4.50 -0.59 -8.03
N LEU A 67 3.53 -0.74 -8.93
CA LEU A 67 3.71 -0.69 -10.39
C LEU A 67 3.58 0.73 -10.93
N GLY A 68 4.30 1.03 -12.02
CA GLY A 68 4.29 2.34 -12.68
C GLY A 68 5.15 3.42 -12.00
N MET A 69 5.54 3.23 -10.74
CA MET A 69 6.35 4.18 -9.95
C MET A 69 7.86 3.88 -9.95
N GLY A 70 8.34 2.98 -10.81
CA GLY A 70 9.77 2.63 -10.93
C GLY A 70 10.32 1.68 -9.86
N CYS A 71 9.59 1.41 -8.77
CA CYS A 71 10.02 0.53 -7.66
C CYS A 71 10.51 -0.84 -8.15
N MET A 72 9.70 -1.54 -8.94
CA MET A 72 10.06 -2.87 -9.44
C MET A 72 11.26 -2.84 -10.39
N ILE A 73 11.46 -1.75 -11.15
CA ILE A 73 12.63 -1.58 -12.02
C ILE A 73 13.90 -1.37 -11.18
N THR A 74 13.83 -0.50 -10.17
CA THR A 74 14.94 -0.24 -9.25
C THR A 74 15.34 -1.50 -8.49
N TYR A 75 14.37 -2.32 -8.04
CA TYR A 75 14.68 -3.58 -7.37
C TYR A 75 15.17 -4.66 -8.33
N GLY A 76 14.60 -4.70 -9.53
CA GLY A 76 15.05 -5.59 -10.61
C GLY A 76 16.50 -5.35 -10.99
N SER A 77 16.98 -4.11 -10.98
CA SER A 77 18.38 -3.78 -11.29
C SER A 77 19.39 -4.29 -10.25
N TYR A 78 18.93 -4.66 -9.05
CA TYR A 78 19.75 -5.24 -7.98
C TYR A 78 19.70 -6.77 -7.97
N LEU A 79 18.84 -7.42 -8.78
CA LEU A 79 18.77 -8.87 -8.85
C LEU A 79 20.02 -9.47 -9.51
N LYS A 80 20.39 -10.67 -9.06
CA LYS A 80 21.42 -11.47 -9.72
C LYS A 80 20.88 -12.03 -11.04
N LYS A 81 21.78 -12.28 -11.99
CA LYS A 81 21.43 -12.78 -13.34
C LYS A 81 20.79 -14.18 -13.37
N ASP A 82 20.83 -14.92 -12.26
CA ASP A 82 20.33 -16.29 -12.12
C ASP A 82 18.91 -16.37 -11.54
N GLN A 83 18.26 -15.23 -11.28
CA GLN A 83 16.93 -15.18 -10.69
C GLN A 83 15.83 -15.44 -11.72
N ASP A 84 14.86 -16.27 -11.36
CA ASP A 84 13.64 -16.50 -12.16
C ASP A 84 12.63 -15.35 -11.94
N ILE A 85 12.71 -14.34 -12.81
CA ILE A 85 11.85 -13.15 -12.74
C ILE A 85 10.36 -13.50 -12.89
N PRO A 86 9.93 -14.33 -13.87
CA PRO A 86 8.52 -14.74 -13.97
C PRO A 86 8.00 -15.42 -12.70
N ALA A 87 8.72 -16.43 -12.17
CA ALA A 87 8.28 -17.14 -10.98
C ALA A 87 8.18 -16.22 -9.75
N ASN A 88 9.18 -15.35 -9.55
CA ASN A 88 9.17 -14.37 -8.46
C ASN A 88 7.99 -13.40 -8.58
N SER A 89 7.64 -12.99 -9.80
CA SER A 89 6.52 -12.07 -10.05
C SER A 89 5.18 -12.70 -9.66
N TYR A 90 4.96 -13.97 -9.96
CA TYR A 90 3.74 -14.69 -9.53
C TYR A 90 3.66 -14.80 -8.00
N TRP A 91 4.77 -15.09 -7.32
CA TRP A 91 4.80 -15.15 -5.86
C TRP A 91 4.48 -13.80 -5.22
N ILE A 92 5.04 -12.70 -5.74
CA ILE A 92 4.78 -11.35 -5.24
C ILE A 92 3.30 -11.00 -5.40
N ALA A 93 2.75 -11.16 -6.61
CA ALA A 93 1.36 -10.83 -6.88
C ALA A 93 0.37 -11.69 -6.08
N GLY A 94 0.65 -12.99 -5.96
CA GLY A 94 -0.17 -13.93 -5.18
C GLY A 94 -0.14 -13.63 -3.69
N ALA A 95 1.04 -13.34 -3.12
CA ALA A 95 1.19 -13.00 -1.72
C ALA A 95 0.51 -11.67 -1.37
N ASP A 96 0.69 -10.64 -2.20
CA ASP A 96 0.03 -9.33 -2.05
C ASP A 96 -1.50 -9.47 -2.05
N THR A 97 -2.04 -10.13 -3.08
CA THR A 97 -3.48 -10.38 -3.20
C THR A 97 -4.00 -11.21 -2.02
N GLY A 98 -3.28 -12.25 -1.61
CA GLY A 98 -3.66 -13.09 -0.48
C GLY A 98 -3.74 -12.30 0.83
N ILE A 99 -2.75 -11.46 1.11
CA ILE A 99 -2.74 -10.60 2.30
C ILE A 99 -3.87 -9.57 2.23
N ALA A 100 -4.12 -8.96 1.07
CA ALA A 100 -5.24 -8.03 0.88
C ALA A 100 -6.61 -8.70 1.15
N LEU A 101 -6.79 -9.95 0.71
CA LEU A 101 -8.00 -10.73 0.97
C LEU A 101 -8.19 -11.03 2.46
N LEU A 102 -7.10 -11.45 3.12
CA LEU A 102 -7.09 -11.68 4.57
C LEU A 102 -7.38 -10.40 5.36
N ALA A 103 -6.83 -9.27 4.94
CA ALA A 103 -7.09 -7.97 5.54
C ALA A 103 -8.58 -7.58 5.42
N GLY A 104 -9.20 -7.77 4.27
CA GLY A 104 -10.64 -7.55 4.12
C GLY A 104 -11.49 -8.42 5.05
N LEU A 105 -11.14 -9.71 5.19
CA LEU A 105 -11.78 -10.62 6.16
C LEU A 105 -11.58 -10.21 7.62
N ALA A 106 -10.47 -9.53 7.94
CA ALA A 106 -10.24 -9.02 9.27
C ALA A 106 -11.09 -7.78 9.58
N ILE A 107 -11.30 -6.91 8.58
CA ILE A 107 -11.94 -5.60 8.75
C ILE A 107 -13.46 -5.68 8.62
N PHE A 108 -13.99 -6.16 7.49
CA PHE A 108 -15.42 -6.01 7.18
C PHE A 108 -16.37 -6.72 8.15
N PRO A 109 -16.11 -7.96 8.63
CA PRO A 109 -16.97 -8.58 9.63
C PRO A 109 -17.05 -7.76 10.92
N ALA A 110 -15.92 -7.22 11.38
CA ALA A 110 -15.85 -6.35 12.55
C ALA A 110 -16.56 -4.99 12.33
N VAL A 111 -16.41 -4.37 11.16
CA VAL A 111 -17.10 -3.12 10.80
C VAL A 111 -18.61 -3.27 11.03
N PHE A 112 -19.20 -4.33 10.50
CA PHE A 112 -20.63 -4.59 10.65
C PHE A 112 -21.00 -5.02 12.07
N ALA A 113 -20.18 -5.81 12.74
CA ALA A 113 -20.41 -6.24 14.12
C ALA A 113 -20.43 -5.05 15.12
N PHE A 114 -19.62 -4.02 14.87
CA PHE A 114 -19.57 -2.81 15.69
C PHE A 114 -20.50 -1.69 15.18
N GLY A 115 -21.26 -1.92 14.10
CA GLY A 115 -22.17 -0.92 13.53
C GLY A 115 -21.45 0.28 12.90
N LEU A 116 -20.21 0.09 12.44
CA LEU A 116 -19.42 1.10 11.75
C LEU A 116 -19.83 1.19 10.27
N GLU A 117 -19.65 2.36 9.67
CA GLU A 117 -19.95 2.59 8.26
C GLU A 117 -18.83 2.01 7.36
N PRO A 118 -19.14 1.08 6.44
CA PRO A 118 -18.17 0.63 5.46
C PRO A 118 -17.87 1.77 4.48
N GLY A 119 -16.58 2.05 4.26
CA GLY A 119 -16.17 3.13 3.36
C GLY A 119 -15.90 4.48 4.03
N ALA A 120 -15.76 4.52 5.36
CA ALA A 120 -15.33 5.71 6.12
C ALA A 120 -13.88 6.20 5.82
N GLY A 121 -13.33 5.83 4.67
CA GLY A 121 -12.01 6.27 4.20
C GLY A 121 -10.83 5.63 4.94
N PRO A 122 -9.63 6.23 4.80
CA PRO A 122 -8.36 5.67 5.29
C PRO A 122 -8.32 5.41 6.82
N GLY A 123 -9.16 6.12 7.59
CA GLY A 123 -9.25 5.97 9.04
C GLY A 123 -9.92 4.69 9.52
N LEU A 124 -10.66 3.98 8.65
CA LEU A 124 -11.51 2.84 9.04
C LEU A 124 -10.72 1.73 9.74
N THR A 125 -9.53 1.41 9.26
CA THR A 125 -8.65 0.40 9.87
C THR A 125 -8.22 0.80 11.28
N PHE A 126 -7.93 2.09 11.50
CA PHE A 126 -7.48 2.63 12.78
C PHE A 126 -8.61 2.76 13.81
N ILE A 127 -9.86 2.59 13.40
CA ILE A 127 -11.01 2.49 14.30
C ILE A 127 -11.35 1.01 14.55
N THR A 128 -11.45 0.24 13.47
CA THR A 128 -11.94 -1.14 13.50
C THR A 128 -10.97 -2.07 14.21
N VAL A 129 -9.68 -2.05 13.86
CA VAL A 129 -8.69 -2.98 14.42
C VAL A 129 -8.54 -2.82 15.94
N PRO A 130 -8.37 -1.60 16.48
CA PRO A 130 -8.36 -1.41 17.93
C PRO A 130 -9.65 -1.87 18.62
N ALA A 131 -10.81 -1.66 18.02
CA ALA A 131 -12.09 -2.12 18.57
C ALA A 131 -12.15 -3.65 18.66
N VAL A 132 -11.66 -4.36 17.63
CA VAL A 132 -11.56 -5.83 17.67
C VAL A 132 -10.66 -6.28 18.82
N PHE A 133 -9.48 -5.68 18.97
CA PHE A 133 -8.58 -6.04 20.07
C PHE A 133 -9.17 -5.71 21.45
N ALA A 134 -9.81 -4.55 21.61
CA ALA A 134 -10.48 -4.20 22.87
C ALA A 134 -11.56 -5.23 23.26
N SER A 135 -12.26 -5.80 22.27
CA SER A 135 -13.27 -6.85 22.49
C SER A 135 -12.70 -8.18 23.01
N MET A 136 -11.38 -8.36 23.04
CA MET A 136 -10.69 -9.55 23.56
C MET A 136 -10.30 -9.39 25.04
N GLY A 137 -10.62 -8.27 25.67
CA GLY A 137 -10.21 -7.98 27.05
C GLY A 137 -8.71 -7.70 27.18
N ALA A 138 -8.12 -8.05 28.33
CA ALA A 138 -6.73 -7.69 28.66
C ALA A 138 -5.69 -8.24 27.67
N ILE A 139 -5.90 -9.44 27.12
CA ILE A 139 -4.99 -10.03 26.13
C ILE A 139 -5.01 -9.27 24.80
N GLY A 140 -6.12 -8.59 24.50
CA GLY A 140 -6.28 -7.76 23.31
C GLY A 140 -5.28 -6.61 23.23
N HIS A 141 -4.97 -5.97 24.37
CA HIS A 141 -3.99 -4.89 24.40
C HIS A 141 -2.60 -5.35 23.97
N PHE A 142 -2.19 -6.56 24.38
CA PHE A 142 -0.92 -7.15 23.96
C PHE A 142 -0.88 -7.36 22.45
N PHE A 143 -1.93 -7.97 21.88
CA PHE A 143 -2.02 -8.18 20.44
C PHE A 143 -2.10 -6.87 19.66
N GLY A 144 -2.81 -5.86 20.17
CA GLY A 144 -2.90 -4.55 19.56
C GLY A 144 -1.56 -3.83 19.49
N ILE A 145 -0.81 -3.77 20.60
CA ILE A 145 0.54 -3.18 20.62
C ILE A 145 1.44 -3.90 19.62
N LEU A 146 1.45 -5.23 19.64
CA LEU A 146 2.30 -6.01 18.75
C LEU A 146 1.91 -5.81 17.28
N PHE A 147 0.61 -5.80 16.96
CA PHE A 147 0.11 -5.58 15.61
C PHE A 147 0.53 -4.21 15.05
N PHE A 148 0.35 -3.12 15.82
CA PHE A 148 0.70 -1.78 15.33
C PHE A 148 2.22 -1.55 15.22
N ILE A 149 3.02 -2.20 16.07
CA ILE A 149 4.49 -2.23 15.90
C ILE A 149 4.83 -2.90 14.57
N LEU A 150 4.27 -4.08 14.29
CA LEU A 150 4.55 -4.81 13.06
C LEU A 150 4.01 -4.09 11.81
N LEU A 151 2.82 -3.50 11.91
CA LEU A 151 2.24 -2.67 10.85
C LEU A 151 3.14 -1.47 10.54
N THR A 152 3.70 -0.83 11.57
CA THR A 152 4.65 0.28 11.41
C THR A 152 5.92 -0.19 10.72
N VAL A 153 6.46 -1.35 11.09
CA VAL A 153 7.62 -1.91 10.40
C VAL A 153 7.29 -2.21 8.93
N ALA A 154 6.15 -2.82 8.64
CA ALA A 154 5.71 -3.06 7.26
C ALA A 154 5.63 -1.76 6.45
N ALA A 155 5.01 -0.71 7.02
CA ALA A 155 4.92 0.61 6.40
C ALA A 155 6.31 1.24 6.15
N ILE A 156 7.24 1.15 7.10
CA ILE A 156 8.62 1.63 6.95
C ILE A 156 9.32 0.88 5.81
N THR A 157 9.14 -0.44 5.70
CA THR A 157 9.77 -1.21 4.62
C THR A 157 9.29 -0.77 3.25
N SER A 158 8.00 -0.54 3.07
CA SER A 158 7.45 -0.01 1.82
C SER A 158 7.92 1.43 1.53
N ALA A 159 7.98 2.28 2.57
CA ALA A 159 8.47 3.66 2.42
C ALA A 159 9.95 3.70 1.99
N ILE A 160 10.78 2.77 2.46
CA ILE A 160 12.17 2.66 2.02
C ILE A 160 12.26 2.25 0.55
N SER A 161 11.39 1.35 0.07
CA SER A 161 11.31 0.98 -1.35
C SER A 161 11.04 2.20 -2.23
N LEU A 162 10.06 3.02 -1.84
CA LEU A 162 9.70 4.26 -2.56
C LEU A 162 10.85 5.28 -2.54
N LEU A 163 11.51 5.47 -1.39
CA LEU A 163 12.65 6.38 -1.27
C LEU A 163 13.84 5.90 -2.12
N GLU A 164 14.06 4.59 -2.25
CA GLU A 164 15.17 4.06 -3.05
C GLU A 164 15.02 4.41 -4.53
N VAL A 165 13.80 4.48 -5.08
CA VAL A 165 13.57 4.88 -6.48
C VAL A 165 14.19 6.25 -6.77
N VAL A 166 13.83 7.25 -5.96
CA VAL A 166 14.37 8.60 -6.14
C VAL A 166 15.86 8.66 -5.80
N CYS A 167 16.30 7.92 -4.78
CA CYS A 167 17.72 7.90 -4.42
C CYS A 167 18.58 7.31 -5.54
N ALA A 168 18.15 6.20 -6.15
CA ALA A 168 18.86 5.55 -7.24
C ALA A 168 19.09 6.51 -8.41
N TYR A 169 18.07 7.27 -8.82
CA TYR A 169 18.22 8.30 -9.85
C TYR A 169 19.29 9.35 -9.51
N PHE A 170 19.26 9.94 -8.30
CA PHE A 170 20.24 10.96 -7.92
C PHE A 170 21.66 10.40 -7.73
N ILE A 171 21.78 9.12 -7.39
CA ILE A 171 23.08 8.44 -7.28
C ILE A 171 23.64 8.17 -8.69
N ASP A 172 22.82 7.63 -9.58
CA ASP A 172 23.29 7.15 -10.88
C ASP A 172 23.45 8.29 -11.89
N GLU A 173 22.51 9.25 -11.95
CA GLU A 173 22.55 10.34 -12.93
C GLU A 173 23.27 11.58 -12.38
N VAL A 174 22.94 11.98 -11.14
CA VAL A 174 23.49 13.21 -10.51
C VAL A 174 24.79 12.93 -9.72
N LYS A 175 25.23 11.66 -9.66
CA LYS A 175 26.47 11.22 -9.00
C LYS A 175 26.56 11.62 -7.52
N TRP A 176 25.43 11.73 -6.84
CA TRP A 176 25.42 11.95 -5.39
C TRP A 176 25.86 10.69 -4.64
N ASN A 177 26.48 10.87 -3.48
CA ASN A 177 26.65 9.74 -2.57
C ASN A 177 25.30 9.35 -1.96
N ARG A 178 25.13 8.06 -1.64
CA ARG A 178 23.86 7.48 -1.15
C ARG A 178 23.32 8.16 0.12
N LYS A 179 24.21 8.56 1.05
CA LYS A 179 23.80 9.22 2.29
C LYS A 179 23.19 10.58 2.02
N LYS A 180 23.80 11.37 1.12
CA LYS A 180 23.30 12.66 0.68
C LYS A 180 21.93 12.52 -0.01
N ALA A 181 21.80 11.59 -0.95
CA ALA A 181 20.53 11.34 -1.65
C ALA A 181 19.41 10.97 -0.68
N ALA A 182 19.65 10.01 0.22
CA ALA A 182 18.63 9.57 1.19
C ALA A 182 18.17 10.70 2.12
N TRP A 183 19.08 11.49 2.69
CA TRP A 183 18.71 12.58 3.60
C TRP A 183 17.99 13.72 2.89
N ILE A 184 18.52 14.19 1.75
CA ILE A 184 17.92 15.32 1.05
C ILE A 184 16.56 14.94 0.49
N MET A 185 16.46 13.81 -0.22
CA MET A 185 15.17 13.38 -0.79
C MET A 185 14.17 12.99 0.30
N GLY A 186 14.62 12.37 1.39
CA GLY A 186 13.77 12.06 2.54
C GLY A 186 13.17 13.32 3.18
N ILE A 187 13.97 14.38 3.38
CA ILE A 187 13.47 15.65 3.91
C ILE A 187 12.49 16.31 2.93
N ILE A 188 12.80 16.31 1.63
CA ILE A 188 11.89 16.87 0.62
C ILE A 188 10.55 16.14 0.63
N ILE A 189 10.56 14.81 0.60
CA ILE A 189 9.34 13.98 0.63
C ILE A 189 8.56 14.22 1.94
N PHE A 190 9.26 14.28 3.08
CA PHE A 190 8.63 14.60 4.36
C PHE A 190 7.90 15.94 4.32
N LEU A 191 8.56 17.00 3.85
CA LEU A 191 7.96 18.34 3.72
C LEU A 191 6.78 18.36 2.76
N LEU A 192 6.84 17.60 1.66
CA LEU A 192 5.72 17.44 0.73
C LEU A 192 4.54 16.68 1.34
N GLY A 193 4.77 15.79 2.31
CA GLY A 193 3.70 15.07 3.02
C GLY A 193 3.02 15.88 4.13
N VAL A 194 3.67 16.94 4.65
CA VAL A 194 3.11 17.79 5.71
C VAL A 194 1.76 18.41 5.30
N PRO A 195 1.59 19.03 4.12
CA PRO A 195 0.29 19.54 3.66
C PRO A 195 -0.82 18.50 3.67
N SER A 196 -0.57 17.28 3.16
CA SER A 196 -1.57 16.21 3.16
C SER A 196 -1.97 15.78 4.57
N SER A 197 -1.01 15.74 5.50
CA SER A 197 -1.31 15.48 6.91
C SER A 197 -2.13 16.60 7.55
N LEU A 198 -1.81 17.87 7.29
CA LEU A 198 -2.56 19.02 7.82
C LEU A 198 -3.96 19.14 7.20
N GLY A 199 -4.12 18.66 5.96
CA GLY A 199 -5.40 18.59 5.25
C GLY A 199 -6.44 17.71 5.94
N GLN A 200 -6.01 16.73 6.74
CA GLN A 200 -6.90 15.90 7.56
C GLN A 200 -7.39 16.61 8.84
N GLY A 201 -6.96 17.86 9.09
CA GLY A 201 -7.28 18.62 10.30
C GLY A 201 -7.40 20.12 10.03
N VAL A 202 -6.42 20.90 10.47
CA VAL A 202 -6.48 22.38 10.44
C VAL A 202 -6.58 22.99 9.04
N TRP A 203 -6.11 22.28 8.00
CA TRP A 203 -6.17 22.73 6.61
C TRP A 203 -7.30 22.06 5.83
N SER A 204 -8.25 21.41 6.49
CA SER A 204 -9.36 20.72 5.82
C SER A 204 -10.25 21.62 4.95
N SER A 205 -10.20 22.94 5.16
CA SER A 205 -10.94 23.94 4.38
C SER A 205 -10.14 24.55 3.23
N ILE A 206 -8.90 24.09 2.99
CA ILE A 206 -8.05 24.61 1.91
C ILE A 206 -8.23 23.73 0.68
N ASP A 207 -8.92 24.27 -0.32
CA ASP A 207 -9.07 23.63 -1.62
C ASP A 207 -8.00 24.15 -2.59
N LEU A 208 -7.14 23.25 -3.07
CA LEU A 208 -6.17 23.52 -4.13
C LEU A 208 -6.77 23.08 -5.46
N ASN A 209 -7.85 23.75 -5.89
CA ASN A 209 -8.59 23.41 -7.12
C ASN A 209 -7.63 23.08 -8.30
N PRO A 210 -7.65 21.85 -8.86
CA PRO A 210 -8.72 20.83 -8.81
C PRO A 210 -8.66 19.79 -7.68
N TYR A 211 -7.70 19.85 -6.77
CA TYR A 211 -7.45 18.82 -5.76
C TYR A 211 -7.71 19.32 -4.33
N GLU A 212 -8.32 18.49 -3.50
CA GLU A 212 -8.36 18.75 -2.06
C GLU A 212 -6.95 18.54 -1.46
N ILE A 213 -6.55 19.38 -0.50
CA ILE A 213 -5.19 19.36 0.06
C ILE A 213 -4.83 18.03 0.77
N ASN A 214 -5.84 17.34 1.30
CA ASN A 214 -5.75 16.04 1.98
C ASN A 214 -5.33 14.89 1.02
N ILE A 215 -5.65 14.98 -0.27
CA ILE A 215 -5.35 13.98 -1.32
C ILE A 215 -4.45 14.54 -2.43
N PHE A 216 -4.09 15.82 -2.38
CA PHE A 216 -3.30 16.52 -3.39
C PHE A 216 -2.06 15.75 -3.85
N VAL A 217 -1.26 15.23 -2.90
CA VAL A 217 -0.04 14.49 -3.24
C VAL A 217 -0.37 13.16 -3.93
N GLU A 218 -1.39 12.45 -3.47
CA GLU A 218 -1.84 11.18 -4.05
C GLU A 218 -2.40 11.37 -5.46
N GLU A 219 -3.22 12.40 -5.64
CA GLU A 219 -3.90 12.67 -6.91
C GLU A 219 -2.99 13.31 -7.94
N ALA A 220 -2.07 14.19 -7.52
CA ALA A 220 -0.99 14.69 -8.37
C ALA A 220 -0.07 13.55 -8.80
N THR A 221 0.30 12.64 -7.90
CA THR A 221 1.13 11.48 -8.22
C THR A 221 0.41 10.54 -9.19
N SER A 222 -0.86 10.21 -8.92
CA SER A 222 -1.67 9.35 -9.79
C SER A 222 -1.86 9.96 -11.17
N THR A 223 -2.11 11.27 -11.26
CA THR A 223 -2.24 11.99 -12.54
C THR A 223 -0.93 11.98 -13.33
N LEU A 224 0.21 12.24 -12.67
CA LEU A 224 1.53 12.20 -13.31
C LEU A 224 1.91 10.79 -13.76
N LEU A 225 1.62 9.76 -12.96
CA LEU A 225 1.87 8.36 -13.30
C LEU A 225 1.03 7.92 -14.49
N ILE A 226 -0.28 8.23 -14.51
CA ILE A 226 -1.18 7.89 -15.63
C ILE A 226 -0.75 8.64 -16.90
N ARG A 227 -0.39 9.92 -16.78
CA ARG A 227 0.03 10.76 -17.92
C ARG A 227 1.38 10.32 -18.49
N ASN A 228 2.33 9.91 -17.64
CA ASN A 228 3.63 9.40 -18.09
C ASN A 228 3.55 7.96 -18.61
N ASN A 229 2.69 7.09 -18.05
CA ASN A 229 2.46 5.76 -18.60
C ASN A 229 1.80 5.79 -19.99
N LYS A 230 0.98 6.81 -20.29
CA LYS A 230 0.51 7.08 -21.66
C LYS A 230 1.65 7.43 -22.63
N ILE A 231 2.68 8.12 -22.15
CA ILE A 231 3.87 8.48 -22.95
C ILE A 231 4.77 7.26 -23.15
N ILE A 232 4.89 6.37 -22.15
CA ILE A 232 5.64 5.11 -22.28
C ILE A 232 4.91 4.14 -23.23
N SER A 233 3.57 4.16 -23.29
CA SER A 233 2.81 3.41 -24.31
C SER A 233 2.78 4.05 -25.70
N LEU A 234 3.38 5.23 -25.87
CA LEU A 234 3.44 5.99 -27.12
C LEU A 234 4.88 6.39 -27.47
N ASP A 235 5.87 5.61 -27.04
CA ASP A 235 7.19 5.69 -27.67
C ASP A 235 7.14 4.86 -28.96
N ASP A 236 7.15 5.57 -30.08
CA ASP A 236 7.10 5.13 -31.48
C ASP A 236 8.29 4.23 -31.91
N SER A 237 8.73 3.31 -31.04
CA SER A 237 9.85 2.40 -31.29
C SER A 237 9.42 0.95 -31.58
N GLU A 238 8.20 0.54 -31.21
CA GLU A 238 7.67 -0.81 -31.57
C GLU A 238 7.09 -0.89 -32.99
N THR A 239 6.75 0.24 -33.62
CA THR A 239 6.27 0.27 -35.02
C THR A 239 7.40 0.08 -36.04
N ALA A 240 8.67 0.15 -35.62
CA ALA A 240 9.83 -0.03 -36.50
C ALA A 240 10.30 -1.48 -36.66
N PHE A 241 9.86 -2.41 -35.78
CA PHE A 241 10.25 -3.82 -35.83
C PHE A 241 9.25 -4.75 -36.54
N ILE A 242 8.08 -4.23 -36.94
CA ILE A 242 7.07 -5.00 -37.68
C ILE A 242 7.14 -4.74 -39.21
N ASN A 243 8.00 -3.81 -39.66
CA ASN A 243 8.22 -3.53 -41.09
C ASN A 243 9.71 -3.59 -41.51
N LYS A 244 10.41 -4.66 -41.11
CA LYS A 244 11.64 -5.10 -41.77
C LYS A 244 11.79 -6.61 -41.73
#